data_AF-A0A5B2ULR8-F1
#
_entry.id   AF-A0A5B2ULR8-F1
#
_cell.length_a   1.000
_cell.length_b   1.000
_cell.length_c   1.000
_cell.angle_alpha   90.00
_cell.angle_beta   90.00
_cell.angle_gamma   90.00
#
_symmetry.space_group_name_H-M   'P 1'
#
loop_
_entity.id
_entity.type
_entity.pdbx_description
1 polymer ?
#
loop_
_entity_poly.entity_id
_entity_poly.type
_entity_poly.pdbx_seq_one_letter_code
_entity_poly.pdbx_strand_id
1 'polypeptide(L)'
;SNQDLEEKLYNSILTGDYDSAVRQSLEYESQGKGSIIQNVVNNLIIDGSRNTMEYCYKLWVGNGQHIVRKYFPYNFRLIMAGNFVKLIYRNYNLALKLGPTLDPANERLAYGDGKEKNSDLISWKFIT
;
A
#
# COMPACT_ATOMS: atom_id res chain seq x y z
N SER A 1 -27.21 7.03 -4.81
CA SER A 1 -26.81 6.16 -5.94
C SER A 1 -25.50 5.46 -5.60
N ASN A 2 -25.00 4.51 -6.40
CA ASN A 2 -23.63 3.98 -6.17
C ASN A 2 -22.56 5.07 -6.35
N GLN A 3 -22.77 6.02 -7.27
CA GLN A 3 -21.86 7.14 -7.48
C GLN A 3 -21.76 8.05 -6.25
N ASP A 4 -22.89 8.38 -5.60
CA ASP A 4 -22.87 9.22 -4.39
C ASP A 4 -22.12 8.53 -3.23
N LEU A 5 -22.18 7.19 -3.17
CA LEU A 5 -21.46 6.41 -2.17
C LEU A 5 -19.95 6.34 -2.46
N GLU A 6 -19.56 6.26 -3.74
CA GLU A 6 -18.16 6.37 -4.18
C GLU A 6 -17.60 7.75 -3.83
N GLU A 7 -18.30 8.82 -4.18
CA GLU A 7 -17.91 10.19 -3.87
C GLU A 7 -17.76 10.41 -2.35
N LYS A 8 -18.73 9.93 -1.57
CA LYS A 8 -18.70 10.04 -0.10
C LYS A 8 -17.49 9.32 0.50
N LEU A 9 -17.21 8.08 0.07
CA LEU A 9 -16.07 7.31 0.56
C LEU A 9 -14.75 7.96 0.14
N TYR A 10 -14.62 8.37 -1.12
CA TYR A 10 -13.45 9.06 -1.64
C TYR A 10 -13.18 10.36 -0.86
N ASN A 11 -14.21 11.17 -0.60
CA ASN A 11 -14.10 12.41 0.17
C ASN A 11 -13.68 12.16 1.62
N SER A 12 -14.22 11.13 2.30
CA SER A 12 -13.77 10.77 3.66
C SER A 12 -12.28 10.42 3.69
N ILE A 13 -11.77 9.76 2.65
CA ILE A 13 -10.34 9.42 2.54
C ILE A 13 -9.50 10.68 2.28
N LEU A 14 -9.97 11.58 1.40
CA LEU A 14 -9.27 12.83 1.13
C LEU A 14 -9.17 13.76 2.34
N THR A 15 -10.23 13.86 3.14
CA THR A 15 -10.25 14.73 4.34
C THR A 15 -9.55 14.10 5.54
N GLY A 16 -9.10 12.84 5.44
CA GLY A 16 -8.44 12.11 6.51
C GLY A 16 -9.38 11.56 7.58
N ASP A 17 -10.70 11.56 7.32
CA ASP A 17 -11.71 10.90 8.17
C ASP A 17 -11.70 9.39 7.91
N TYR A 18 -10.60 8.75 8.30
CA TYR A 18 -10.36 7.33 8.05
C TYR A 18 -11.30 6.42 8.85
N ASP A 19 -11.75 6.86 10.03
CA ASP A 19 -12.71 6.08 10.83
C ASP A 19 -14.04 5.97 10.08
N SER A 20 -14.51 7.06 9.46
CA SER A 20 -15.68 7.03 8.59
C SER A 20 -15.42 6.22 7.32
N ALA A 21 -14.25 6.35 6.70
CA ALA A 21 -13.91 5.58 5.49
C ALA A 21 -13.90 4.07 5.75
N VAL A 22 -13.32 3.62 6.87
CA VAL A 22 -13.31 2.20 7.29
C VAL A 22 -14.73 1.70 7.54
N ARG A 23 -15.55 2.45 8.30
CA ARG A 23 -16.94 2.10 8.58
C ARG A 23 -17.77 1.95 7.30
N GLN A 24 -17.68 2.93 6.39
CA GLN A 24 -18.35 2.90 5.09
C GLN A 24 -17.93 1.67 4.27
N SER A 25 -16.64 1.35 4.26
CA SER A 25 -16.11 0.22 3.50
C SER A 25 -16.60 -1.13 4.03
N LEU A 26 -16.61 -1.31 5.34
CA LEU A 26 -17.16 -2.51 5.98
C LEU A 26 -18.65 -2.66 5.70
N GLU A 27 -19.40 -1.55 5.75
CA GLU A 27 -20.81 -1.52 5.41
C GLU A 27 -21.05 -1.91 3.94
N TYR A 28 -20.34 -1.28 2.99
CA TYR A 28 -20.52 -1.54 1.56
C TYR A 28 -20.15 -2.98 1.20
N GLU A 29 -19.09 -3.52 1.80
CA GLU A 29 -18.72 -4.93 1.62
C GLU A 29 -19.81 -5.86 2.14
N SER A 30 -20.36 -5.61 3.33
CA SER A 30 -21.44 -6.43 3.90
C SER A 30 -22.73 -6.43 3.06
N GLN A 31 -22.96 -5.35 2.30
CA GLN A 31 -24.10 -5.19 1.40
C GLN A 31 -23.84 -5.74 -0.01
N GLY A 32 -22.68 -6.37 -0.26
CA GLY A 32 -22.29 -6.87 -1.58
C GLY A 32 -21.95 -5.77 -2.59
N LYS A 33 -21.67 -4.55 -2.12
CA LYS A 33 -21.35 -3.36 -2.94
C LYS A 33 -19.84 -3.08 -2.99
N GLY A 34 -19.01 -4.11 -2.89
CA GLY A 34 -17.55 -3.96 -2.90
C GLY A 34 -16.96 -3.31 -4.16
N SER A 35 -17.71 -3.26 -5.28
CA SER A 35 -17.31 -2.50 -6.48
C SER A 35 -17.11 -1.01 -6.21
N ILE A 36 -17.87 -0.42 -5.27
CA ILE A 36 -17.69 0.97 -4.81
C ILE A 36 -16.27 1.16 -4.26
N ILE A 37 -15.83 0.22 -3.41
CA ILE A 37 -14.51 0.25 -2.79
C ILE A 37 -13.43 0.11 -3.87
N GLN A 38 -13.61 -0.80 -4.82
CA GLN A 38 -12.68 -1.00 -5.93
C GLN A 38 -12.52 0.27 -6.78
N ASN A 39 -13.63 0.91 -7.14
CA ASN A 39 -13.61 2.14 -7.94
C ASN A 39 -12.90 3.28 -7.20
N VAL A 40 -13.19 3.46 -5.91
CA VAL A 40 -12.51 4.49 -5.09
C VAL A 40 -11.01 4.23 -4.97
N VAL A 41 -10.59 2.99 -4.74
CA VAL A 41 -9.16 2.63 -4.68
C VAL A 41 -8.47 2.91 -6.00
N ASN A 42 -9.08 2.55 -7.14
CA ASN A 42 -8.52 2.83 -8.46
C ASN A 42 -8.35 4.34 -8.69
N ASN A 43 -9.36 5.14 -8.36
CA ASN A 43 -9.31 6.59 -8.52
C ASN A 43 -8.22 7.21 -7.64
N LEU A 44 -8.13 6.84 -6.37
CA LEU A 44 -7.09 7.33 -5.47
C LEU A 44 -5.66 7.04 -5.98
N ILE A 45 -5.44 5.88 -6.61
CA ILE A 45 -4.16 5.53 -7.23
C ILE A 45 -3.90 6.37 -8.48
N ILE A 46 -4.91 6.54 -9.35
CA ILE A 46 -4.82 7.37 -10.57
C ILE A 46 -4.47 8.81 -10.21
N ASP A 47 -5.09 9.35 -9.16
CA ASP A 47 -4.91 10.72 -8.70
C ASP A 47 -3.59 10.92 -7.95
N GLY A 48 -2.83 9.85 -7.69
CA GLY A 48 -1.58 9.91 -6.91
C GLY A 48 -1.81 10.33 -5.45
N SER A 49 -2.99 10.05 -4.90
CA SER A 49 -3.35 10.45 -3.55
C SER A 49 -2.55 9.67 -2.50
N ARG A 50 -1.73 10.38 -1.72
CA ARG A 50 -0.95 9.74 -0.63
C ARG A 50 -1.84 9.07 0.42
N ASN A 51 -3.03 9.63 0.68
CA ASN A 51 -4.00 9.13 1.67
C ASN A 51 -4.49 7.70 1.37
N THR A 52 -4.24 7.18 0.16
CA THR A 52 -4.45 5.76 -0.18
C THR A 52 -3.71 4.83 0.79
N MET A 53 -2.50 5.22 1.21
CA MET A 53 -1.69 4.42 2.13
C MET A 53 -2.30 4.38 3.53
N GLU A 54 -2.68 5.53 4.09
CA GLU A 54 -3.34 5.63 5.39
C GLU A 54 -4.69 4.90 5.38
N TYR A 55 -5.49 5.05 4.33
CA TYR A 55 -6.75 4.32 4.19
C TYR A 55 -6.53 2.80 4.20
N CYS A 56 -5.55 2.32 3.44
CA CYS A 56 -5.19 0.89 3.44
C CYS A 56 -4.73 0.42 4.83
N TYR A 57 -3.87 1.19 5.51
CA TYR A 57 -3.40 0.87 6.86
C TYR A 57 -4.55 0.82 7.86
N LYS A 58 -5.46 1.80 7.83
CA LYS A 58 -6.62 1.88 8.73
C LYS A 58 -7.59 0.73 8.51
N LEU A 59 -7.82 0.30 7.26
CA LEU A 59 -8.53 -0.96 7.00
C LEU A 59 -7.77 -2.16 7.57
N TRP A 60 -6.44 -2.21 7.41
CA TRP A 60 -5.63 -3.35 7.86
C TRP A 60 -5.70 -3.58 9.38
N VAL A 61 -5.64 -2.50 10.16
CA VAL A 61 -5.76 -2.55 11.63
C VAL A 61 -7.21 -2.50 12.13
N GLY A 62 -8.16 -2.09 11.28
CA GLY A 62 -9.58 -1.91 11.60
C GLY A 62 -10.50 -3.04 11.13
N ASN A 63 -10.05 -4.30 11.19
CA ASN A 63 -10.80 -5.50 10.75
C ASN A 63 -11.14 -5.57 9.24
N GLY A 64 -10.63 -4.66 8.43
CA GLY A 64 -10.82 -4.57 6.97
C GLY A 64 -9.77 -5.32 6.13
N GLN A 65 -8.98 -6.23 6.71
CA GLN A 65 -7.91 -6.94 5.97
C GLN A 65 -8.42 -7.69 4.73
N HIS A 66 -9.65 -8.24 4.81
CA HIS A 66 -10.29 -8.93 3.69
C HIS A 66 -10.64 -7.98 2.54
N ILE A 67 -11.03 -6.73 2.85
CA ILE A 67 -11.27 -5.66 1.87
C ILE A 67 -9.95 -5.31 1.16
N VAL A 68 -8.86 -5.15 1.93
CA VAL A 68 -7.52 -4.91 1.36
C VAL A 68 -7.13 -6.03 0.39
N ARG A 69 -7.36 -7.29 0.77
CA ARG A 69 -7.05 -8.46 -0.08
C ARG A 69 -7.87 -8.54 -1.37
N LYS A 70 -9.09 -8.00 -1.39
CA LYS A 70 -10.01 -8.07 -2.53
C LYS A 70 -9.85 -6.91 -3.51
N TYR A 71 -9.68 -5.69 -2.99
CA TYR A 71 -9.87 -4.48 -3.80
C TYR A 71 -8.60 -3.64 -4.02
N PHE A 72 -7.53 -3.90 -3.25
CA PHE A 72 -6.27 -3.21 -3.43
C PHE A 72 -5.30 -4.03 -4.30
N PRO A 73 -4.38 -3.37 -5.02
CA PRO A 73 -3.28 -4.07 -5.65
C PRO A 73 -2.51 -4.94 -4.65
N TYR A 74 -2.04 -6.10 -5.09
CA TYR A 74 -1.37 -7.08 -4.23
C TYR A 74 -0.21 -6.49 -3.42
N ASN A 75 0.50 -5.49 -3.96
CA ASN A 75 1.63 -4.85 -3.29
C ASN A 75 1.23 -4.18 -1.97
N PHE A 76 0.01 -3.66 -1.83
CA PHE A 76 -0.49 -3.10 -0.56
C PHE A 76 -0.54 -4.17 0.53
N ARG A 77 -0.99 -5.39 0.18
CA ARG A 77 -0.98 -6.53 1.12
C ARG A 77 0.43 -6.86 1.58
N LEU A 78 1.41 -6.86 0.67
CA LEU A 78 2.80 -7.14 1.00
C LEU A 78 3.38 -6.10 1.97
N ILE A 79 3.07 -4.82 1.75
CA ILE A 79 3.50 -3.72 2.60
C ILE A 79 2.90 -3.87 4.00
N MET A 80 1.57 -3.97 4.10
CA MET A 80 0.86 -3.96 5.39
C MET A 80 1.08 -5.23 6.23
N ALA A 81 1.32 -6.37 5.58
CA ALA A 81 1.60 -7.63 6.28
C ALA A 81 3.09 -7.79 6.66
N GLY A 82 3.96 -6.84 6.32
CA GLY A 82 5.39 -6.93 6.62
C GLY A 82 6.10 -8.07 5.90
N ASN A 83 5.61 -8.45 4.71
CA ASN A 83 6.25 -9.48 3.90
C ASN A 83 7.63 -9.01 3.42
N PHE A 84 8.52 -9.97 3.18
CA PHE A 84 9.75 -9.71 2.43
C PHE A 84 9.43 -9.40 0.97
N VAL A 85 9.97 -8.28 0.49
CA VAL A 85 9.77 -7.75 -0.86
C VAL A 85 11.09 -7.26 -1.43
N LYS A 86 11.09 -7.04 -2.75
CA LYS A 86 12.17 -6.35 -3.46
C LYS A 86 11.71 -4.93 -3.80
N LEU A 87 12.57 -3.95 -3.58
CA LEU A 87 12.33 -2.56 -4.00
C LEU A 87 13.03 -2.34 -5.34
N ILE A 88 12.28 -2.40 -6.43
CA ILE A 88 12.81 -2.32 -7.80
C ILE A 88 12.52 -0.93 -8.38
N TYR A 89 13.56 -0.21 -8.76
CA TYR A 89 13.42 1.11 -9.35
C TYR A 89 12.95 1.01 -10.81
N ARG A 90 11.79 1.62 -11.12
CA ARG A 90 11.09 1.42 -12.40
C ARG A 90 11.88 1.83 -13.65
N ASN A 91 12.69 2.89 -13.56
CA ASN A 91 13.40 3.44 -14.73
C ASN A 91 14.60 2.59 -15.16
N TYR A 92 15.29 1.97 -14.19
CA TYR A 92 16.54 1.23 -14.44
C TYR A 92 16.44 -0.27 -14.14
N ASN A 93 15.32 -0.73 -13.60
CA ASN A 93 15.10 -2.12 -13.21
C ASN A 93 16.19 -2.65 -12.25
N LEU A 94 16.62 -1.81 -11.31
CA LEU A 94 17.64 -2.14 -10.31
C LEU A 94 16.98 -2.42 -8.96
N ALA A 95 17.39 -3.49 -8.30
CA ALA A 95 16.91 -3.84 -6.96
C ALA A 95 17.74 -3.12 -5.88
N LEU A 96 17.08 -2.50 -4.91
CA LEU A 96 17.74 -1.83 -3.79
C LEU A 96 18.47 -2.85 -2.90
N LYS A 97 19.71 -2.55 -2.52
CA LYS A 97 20.46 -3.27 -1.48
C LYS A 97 21.37 -2.33 -0.69
N LEU A 98 21.95 -2.86 0.39
CA LEU A 98 23.04 -2.22 1.14
C LEU A 98 24.40 -2.77 0.71
N GLY A 99 25.41 -1.89 0.71
CA GLY A 99 26.80 -2.27 0.46
C GLY A 99 27.42 -3.09 1.59
N PRO A 100 28.49 -3.86 1.31
CA PRO A 100 29.12 -4.70 2.31
C PRO A 100 29.95 -3.91 3.34
N THR A 101 30.44 -2.72 2.97
CA THR A 101 31.34 -1.90 3.78
C THR A 101 30.59 -0.93 4.70
N LEU A 102 31.14 -0.71 5.88
CA LEU A 102 30.69 0.29 6.83
C LEU A 102 31.46 1.60 6.67
N ASP A 103 30.79 2.72 6.89
CA ASP A 103 31.43 4.02 7.09
C ASP A 103 31.88 4.20 8.56
N PRO A 104 32.54 5.32 8.92
CA PRO A 104 32.95 5.58 10.31
C PRO A 104 31.79 5.67 11.31
N ALA A 105 30.55 5.86 10.86
CA ALA A 105 29.34 5.87 11.70
C ALA A 105 28.68 4.49 11.82
N ASN A 106 29.30 3.43 11.26
CA ASN A 106 28.74 2.08 11.15
C ASN A 106 27.48 2.00 10.26
N GLU A 107 27.36 2.87 9.27
CA GLU A 107 26.28 2.85 8.28
C GLU A 107 26.71 2.17 6.98
N ARG A 108 25.73 1.67 6.21
CA ARG A 108 25.94 1.08 4.88
C ARG A 108 25.34 1.96 3.80
N LEU A 109 26.06 2.11 2.69
CA LEU A 109 25.55 2.79 1.50
C LEU A 109 24.43 1.99 0.84
N ALA A 110 23.29 2.64 0.54
CA ALA A 110 22.21 2.06 -0.24
C ALA A 110 22.39 2.35 -1.74
N TYR A 111 22.20 1.35 -2.60
CA TYR A 111 22.28 1.51 -4.05
C TYR A 111 21.49 0.44 -4.81
N GLY A 112 21.24 0.70 -6.10
CA GLY A 112 20.59 -0.25 -7.01
C GLY A 112 21.56 -1.25 -7.61
N ASP A 113 21.25 -2.54 -7.50
CA ASP A 113 21.99 -3.63 -8.14
C ASP A 113 21.27 -4.10 -9.42
N GLY A 114 22.01 -4.23 -10.52
CA GLY A 114 21.51 -4.70 -11.81
C GLY A 114 21.79 -6.18 -12.11
N LYS A 115 22.60 -6.84 -11.28
CA LYS A 115 22.99 -8.25 -11.41
C LYS A 115 22.24 -9.12 -10.42
N GLU A 116 22.13 -8.67 -9.18
CA GLU A 116 21.46 -9.41 -8.11
C GLU A 116 19.95 -9.43 -8.34
N LYS A 117 19.37 -10.62 -8.34
CA LYS A 117 17.94 -10.80 -8.61
C LYS A 117 17.22 -11.60 -7.55
N ASN A 118 17.89 -12.40 -6.71
CA ASN A 118 17.22 -13.37 -5.84
C ASN A 118 17.89 -13.63 -4.48
N SER A 119 19.00 -12.99 -4.13
CA SER A 119 19.59 -13.16 -2.80
C SER A 119 18.89 -12.35 -1.70
N ASP A 120 19.20 -12.67 -0.45
CA ASP A 120 18.72 -11.95 0.72
C ASP A 120 19.19 -10.49 0.78
N LEU A 121 20.21 -10.11 -0.01
CA LEU A 121 20.77 -8.76 -0.04
C LEU A 121 19.76 -7.71 -0.57
N ILE A 122 18.78 -8.15 -1.35
CA ILE A 122 17.73 -7.29 -1.93
C ILE A 122 16.37 -7.49 -1.24
N SER A 123 16.35 -8.16 -0.09
CA SER A 123 15.15 -8.46 0.69
C SER A 123 14.89 -7.37 1.72
N TRP A 124 13.71 -6.74 1.63
CA TRP A 124 13.27 -5.67 2.52
C TRP A 124 11.90 -5.98 3.09
N LYS A 125 11.58 -5.44 4.26
CA LYS A 125 10.22 -5.45 4.80
C LYS A 125 9.83 -4.05 5.24
N PHE A 126 8.57 -3.71 5.10
CA PHE A 126 8.00 -2.48 5.65
C PHE A 126 7.53 -2.74 7.08
N ILE A 127 7.68 -1.73 7.93
CA ILE A 127 7.15 -1.70 9.30
C ILE A 127 6.27 -0.46 9.37
N THR A 128 5.00 -0.64 9.70
CA THR A 128 3.94 0.39 9.71
C THR A 128 3.42 0.63 11.10
#